data_AF-A0A0Q8SV30-F1
#
_entry.id   AF-A0A0Q8SV30-F1
#
_cell.length_a   1.000
_cell.length_b   1.000
_cell.length_c   1.000
_cell.angle_alpha   90.00
_cell.angle_beta   90.00
_cell.angle_gamma   90.00
#
_symmetry.space_group_name_H-M   'P 1'
#
loop_
_entity.id
_entity.type
_entity.pdbx_description
1 polymer ?
#
loop_
_entity_poly.entity_id
_entity_poly.type
_entity_poly.pdbx_seq_one_letter_code
_entity_poly.pdbx_strand_id
1 'polypeptide(L)'
;MQLRSLFFTLALVLLPPAVHADAGHDHGEAPAAAAGPGLPRFAATSDLFELVGVLDGKKLALYLDHAGDNSPVKEAQLELDIAGTRVPVTRVAEGEFQAALAAPLAEGVSPVTATVVAGTETDLLAGEIDVHAAAHAHAEPAGRRNALVAGAVGAVLLALGAVWGLRRSRAARVGGAA
;
A
#
# COMPACT_ATOMS: atom_id res chain seq x y z
N MET A 1 -72.36 37.66 -5.38
CA MET A 1 -71.47 38.54 -6.17
C MET A 1 -70.03 38.08 -5.98
N GLN A 2 -69.32 37.81 -7.09
CA GLN A 2 -67.85 37.73 -7.21
C GLN A 2 -67.20 36.51 -6.51
N LEU A 3 -67.13 35.30 -7.08
CA LEU A 3 -66.28 34.85 -8.19
C LEU A 3 -64.82 35.35 -8.14
N ARG A 4 -63.90 34.54 -7.61
CA ARG A 4 -62.45 34.52 -7.94
C ARG A 4 -61.89 33.11 -7.74
N SER A 5 -61.79 32.34 -8.82
CA SER A 5 -60.52 31.92 -9.47
C SER A 5 -59.61 31.12 -8.54
N LEU A 6 -59.60 29.79 -8.69
CA LEU A 6 -58.70 29.03 -9.58
C LEU A 6 -57.29 28.94 -8.96
N PHE A 7 -56.86 27.71 -8.67
CA PHE A 7 -55.50 27.15 -8.75
C PHE A 7 -55.43 25.96 -7.79
N PHE A 8 -55.97 24.80 -8.19
CA PHE A 8 -55.61 23.55 -7.53
C PHE A 8 -54.47 22.93 -8.33
N THR A 9 -53.25 23.34 -7.99
CA THR A 9 -52.00 22.78 -8.50
C THR A 9 -51.92 21.29 -8.17
N LEU A 10 -52.03 20.48 -9.22
CA LEU A 10 -51.64 19.08 -9.24
C LEU A 10 -50.13 18.99 -9.00
N ALA A 11 -49.73 18.59 -7.79
CA ALA A 11 -48.38 18.13 -7.51
C ALA A 11 -48.49 16.67 -7.06
N LEU A 12 -48.49 15.77 -8.03
CA LEU A 12 -48.29 14.34 -7.82
C LEU A 12 -46.85 14.15 -7.32
N VAL A 13 -46.68 14.15 -6.01
CA VAL A 13 -45.42 13.74 -5.39
C VAL A 13 -45.34 12.23 -5.51
N LEU A 14 -44.66 11.78 -6.56
CA LEU A 14 -44.24 10.40 -6.72
C LEU A 14 -43.13 10.13 -5.71
N LEU A 15 -43.48 9.70 -4.49
CA LEU A 15 -42.50 9.16 -3.55
C LEU A 15 -42.00 7.82 -4.13
N PRO A 16 -40.69 7.66 -4.39
CA PRO A 16 -40.15 6.32 -4.64
C PRO A 16 -40.36 5.47 -3.38
N PRO A 17 -40.74 4.17 -3.52
CA PRO A 17 -40.75 3.28 -2.38
C PRO A 17 -39.33 3.22 -1.81
N ALA A 18 -39.19 3.44 -0.50
CA ALA A 18 -37.99 3.09 0.23
C ALA A 18 -37.85 1.56 0.18
N VAL A 19 -37.26 1.07 -0.91
CA VAL A 19 -36.67 -0.25 -0.96
C VAL A 19 -35.49 -0.19 -0.01
N HIS A 20 -35.73 -0.55 1.24
CA HIS A 20 -34.69 -1.02 2.13
C HIS A 20 -34.21 -2.35 1.53
N ALA A 21 -33.32 -2.25 0.55
CA ALA A 21 -32.44 -3.35 0.22
C ALA A 21 -31.66 -3.64 1.50
N ASP A 22 -31.88 -4.85 2.02
CA ASP A 22 -30.98 -5.49 2.96
C ASP A 22 -29.56 -5.27 2.44
N ALA A 23 -28.79 -4.42 3.13
CA ALA A 23 -27.40 -4.18 2.81
C ALA A 23 -26.58 -5.37 3.32
N GLY A 24 -26.83 -6.53 2.72
CA GLY A 24 -25.87 -7.60 2.68
C GLY A 24 -24.61 -7.08 1.99
N HIS A 25 -23.49 -7.20 2.70
CA HIS A 25 -22.11 -6.97 2.27
C HIS A 25 -21.66 -5.53 2.12
N ASP A 26 -20.87 -5.09 3.08
CA ASP A 26 -19.52 -4.67 2.73
C ASP A 26 -18.62 -4.96 3.94
N HIS A 27 -17.86 -6.06 3.91
CA HIS A 27 -16.54 -5.97 4.51
C HIS A 27 -15.80 -5.03 3.59
N GLY A 28 -16.05 -3.73 3.78
CA GLY A 28 -15.32 -2.69 3.10
C GLY A 28 -13.88 -3.03 3.35
N GLU A 29 -13.23 -3.57 2.32
CA GLU A 29 -11.82 -3.84 2.30
C GLU A 29 -11.23 -2.44 2.43
N ALA A 30 -11.07 -2.00 3.68
CA ALA A 30 -10.21 -0.88 3.99
C ALA A 30 -8.94 -1.21 3.23
N PRO A 31 -8.50 -0.36 2.27
CA PRO A 31 -7.39 -0.69 1.40
C PRO A 31 -6.30 -1.26 2.28
N ALA A 32 -5.92 -2.52 2.04
CA ALA A 32 -4.91 -3.18 2.84
C ALA A 32 -3.76 -2.21 2.96
N ALA A 33 -3.43 -1.80 4.20
CA ALA A 33 -2.40 -0.81 4.42
C ALA A 33 -1.17 -1.29 3.66
N ALA A 34 -0.72 -0.49 2.68
CA ALA A 34 0.42 -0.87 1.87
C ALA A 34 1.56 -1.22 2.82
N ALA A 35 1.96 -2.48 2.83
CA ALA A 35 3.08 -2.92 3.64
C ALA A 35 4.25 -2.00 3.29
N GLY A 36 4.84 -1.37 4.31
CA GLY A 36 6.04 -0.58 4.13
C GLY A 36 7.10 -1.43 3.40
N PRO A 37 8.03 -0.80 2.68
CA PRO A 37 8.96 -1.56 1.87
C PRO A 37 9.77 -2.53 2.71
N GLY A 38 9.72 -3.80 2.32
CA GLY A 38 10.50 -4.85 2.93
C GLY A 38 12.00 -4.65 2.68
N LEU A 39 12.82 -5.13 3.60
CA LEU A 39 14.27 -5.21 3.39
C LEU A 39 14.59 -6.12 2.18
N PRO A 40 15.61 -5.77 1.38
CA PRO A 40 16.13 -6.65 0.33
C PRO A 40 16.47 -8.03 0.90
N ARG A 41 16.11 -9.07 0.15
CA ARG A 41 16.34 -10.46 0.53
C ARG A 41 16.73 -11.30 -0.67
N PHE A 42 17.45 -12.39 -0.43
CA PHE A 42 17.70 -13.41 -1.44
C PHE A 42 17.39 -14.79 -0.88
N ALA A 43 17.16 -15.73 -1.79
CA ALA A 43 17.20 -17.15 -1.51
C ALA A 43 18.23 -17.79 -2.45
N ALA A 44 19.05 -18.67 -1.90
CA ALA A 44 19.93 -19.56 -2.66
C ALA A 44 19.61 -20.98 -2.22
N THR A 45 19.41 -21.90 -3.16
CA THR A 45 18.90 -23.25 -2.86
C THR A 45 19.71 -24.32 -3.56
N SER A 46 19.70 -25.50 -2.98
CA SER A 46 20.18 -26.75 -3.56
C SER A 46 19.24 -27.90 -3.19
N ASP A 47 19.58 -29.13 -3.58
CA ASP A 47 18.80 -30.32 -3.21
C ASP A 47 18.80 -30.59 -1.69
N LEU A 48 19.85 -30.14 -0.98
CA LEU A 48 20.04 -30.40 0.45
C LEU A 48 19.68 -29.20 1.33
N PHE A 49 19.93 -27.98 0.86
CA PHE A 49 19.93 -26.79 1.70
C PHE A 49 19.21 -25.61 1.06
N GLU A 50 18.62 -24.77 1.91
CA GLU A 50 18.08 -23.46 1.57
C GLU A 50 18.74 -22.40 2.43
N LEU A 51 19.28 -21.36 1.79
CA LEU A 51 19.88 -20.21 2.43
C LEU A 51 19.06 -18.96 2.10
N VAL A 52 18.50 -18.33 3.12
CA VAL A 52 17.82 -17.04 3.02
C VAL A 52 18.67 -15.95 3.65
N GLY A 53 18.91 -14.88 2.90
CA GLY A 53 19.61 -13.69 3.41
C GLY A 53 18.70 -12.47 3.45
N VAL A 54 18.80 -11.67 4.51
CA VAL A 54 18.08 -10.40 4.68
C VAL A 54 19.08 -9.28 4.92
N LEU A 55 19.06 -8.27 4.05
CA LEU A 55 20.00 -7.15 4.06
C LEU A 55 19.37 -5.89 4.67
N ASP A 56 19.95 -5.41 5.77
CA ASP A 56 19.65 -4.12 6.38
C ASP A 56 20.87 -3.19 6.26
N GLY A 57 20.92 -2.43 5.16
CA GLY A 57 22.04 -1.56 4.80
C GLY A 57 23.32 -2.36 4.54
N LYS A 58 24.13 -2.56 5.59
CA LYS A 58 25.36 -3.38 5.55
C LYS A 58 25.29 -4.64 6.41
N LYS A 59 24.25 -4.77 7.23
CA LYS A 59 24.06 -5.93 8.10
C LYS A 59 23.32 -6.99 7.31
N LEU A 60 23.84 -8.21 7.33
CA LEU A 60 23.25 -9.34 6.66
C LEU A 60 22.92 -10.41 7.71
N ALA A 61 21.63 -10.72 7.83
CA ALA A 61 21.17 -11.89 8.57
C ALA A 61 20.97 -13.05 7.59
N LEU A 62 21.38 -14.24 7.97
CA LEU A 62 21.38 -15.44 7.13
C LEU A 62 20.74 -16.58 7.90
N TYR A 63 19.85 -17.31 7.24
CA TYR A 63 19.12 -18.46 7.76
C TYR A 63 19.34 -19.65 6.83
N LEU A 64 19.88 -20.73 7.37
CA LEU A 64 20.26 -21.93 6.64
C LEU A 64 19.46 -23.11 7.17
N ASP A 65 18.58 -23.62 6.32
CA ASP A 65 17.67 -24.71 6.65
C ASP A 65 17.86 -25.89 5.68
N HIS A 66 17.44 -27.09 6.10
CA HIS A 66 17.35 -28.25 5.22
C HIS A 66 16.19 -28.06 4.23
N ALA A 67 16.44 -28.23 2.94
CA ALA A 67 15.43 -28.00 1.89
C ALA A 67 14.22 -28.95 2.00
N GLY A 68 14.40 -30.14 2.59
CA GLY A 68 13.35 -31.15 2.69
C GLY A 68 12.30 -30.89 3.77
N ASP A 69 12.68 -30.27 4.89
CA ASP A 69 11.82 -30.10 6.07
C ASP A 69 11.91 -28.73 6.75
N ASN A 70 12.72 -27.82 6.21
CA ASN A 70 12.93 -26.47 6.70
C ASN A 70 13.44 -26.42 8.16
N SER A 71 14.08 -27.48 8.64
CA SER A 71 14.74 -27.50 9.94
C SER A 71 16.12 -26.82 9.85
N PRO A 72 16.56 -26.11 10.92
CA PRO A 72 17.83 -25.39 10.89
C PRO A 72 19.02 -26.35 10.78
N VAL A 73 19.97 -26.03 9.91
CA VAL A 73 21.17 -26.86 9.71
C VAL A 73 22.14 -26.64 10.87
N LYS A 74 22.52 -27.74 11.52
CA LYS A 74 23.38 -27.72 12.72
C LYS A 74 24.86 -27.75 12.35
N GLU A 75 25.67 -27.03 13.14
CA GLU A 75 27.14 -27.02 13.05
C GLU A 75 27.71 -26.78 11.64
N ALA A 76 26.96 -26.08 10.78
CA ALA A 76 27.40 -25.77 9.43
C ALA A 76 28.53 -24.73 9.41
N GLN A 77 29.43 -24.89 8.44
CA GLN A 77 30.31 -23.84 7.96
C GLN A 77 29.71 -23.25 6.68
N LEU A 78 29.78 -21.93 6.58
CA LEU A 78 29.20 -21.18 5.48
C LEU A 78 30.27 -20.26 4.89
N GLU A 79 30.58 -20.41 3.61
CA GLU A 79 31.34 -19.42 2.86
C GLU A 79 30.37 -18.65 1.96
N LEU A 80 30.34 -17.32 2.08
CA LEU A 80 29.46 -16.48 1.29
C LEU A 80 30.28 -15.61 0.33
N ASP A 81 29.81 -15.52 -0.91
CA ASP A 81 30.30 -14.57 -1.92
C ASP A 81 29.12 -13.80 -2.49
N ILE A 82 29.25 -12.48 -2.57
CA ILE A 82 28.28 -11.59 -3.20
C ILE A 82 29.02 -10.79 -4.27
N ALA A 83 28.58 -10.90 -5.52
CA ALA A 83 29.17 -10.21 -6.66
C ALA A 83 30.70 -10.40 -6.80
N GLY A 84 31.21 -11.61 -6.53
CA GLY A 84 32.64 -11.94 -6.60
C GLY A 84 33.46 -11.44 -5.40
N THR A 85 32.79 -10.95 -4.35
CA THR A 85 33.42 -10.54 -3.10
C THR A 85 33.06 -11.51 -1.98
N ARG A 86 34.08 -12.14 -1.39
CA ARG A 86 33.93 -12.97 -0.21
C ARG A 86 33.47 -12.14 0.99
N VAL A 87 32.38 -12.57 1.62
CA VAL A 87 31.78 -11.95 2.81
C VAL A 87 32.02 -12.86 4.01
N PRO A 88 32.82 -12.44 5.02
CA PRO A 88 33.00 -13.20 6.24
C PRO A 88 31.68 -13.31 7.01
N VAL A 89 31.32 -14.52 7.41
CA VAL A 89 30.10 -14.81 8.19
C VAL A 89 30.47 -15.36 9.56
N THR A 90 29.63 -15.06 10.55
CA THR A 90 29.74 -15.56 11.92
C THR A 90 28.49 -16.34 12.25
N ARG A 91 28.62 -17.61 12.68
CA ARG A 91 27.51 -18.40 13.20
C ARG A 91 27.07 -17.84 14.54
N VAL A 92 25.76 -17.63 14.73
CA VAL A 92 25.18 -17.10 15.98
C VAL A 92 24.23 -18.08 16.66
N ALA A 93 23.59 -18.97 15.91
CA ALA A 93 22.80 -20.09 16.42
C ALA A 93 22.82 -21.27 15.42
N GLU A 94 22.08 -22.34 15.69
CA GLU A 94 21.83 -23.39 14.69
C GLU A 94 21.08 -22.77 13.49
N GLY A 95 21.57 -23.00 12.26
CA GLY A 95 21.02 -22.40 11.05
C GLY A 95 21.21 -20.88 10.91
N GLU A 96 21.60 -20.15 11.96
CA GLU A 96 21.66 -18.68 11.91
C GLU A 96 23.10 -18.14 11.82
N PHE A 97 23.31 -17.26 10.85
CA PHE A 97 24.58 -16.56 10.64
C PHE A 97 24.36 -15.05 10.49
N GLN A 98 25.42 -14.29 10.78
CA GLN A 98 25.45 -12.85 10.58
C GLN A 98 26.71 -12.44 9.85
N ALA A 99 26.61 -11.40 9.03
CA ALA A 99 27.73 -10.77 8.36
C ALA A 99 27.57 -9.26 8.28
N ALA A 100 28.70 -8.59 8.07
CA ALA A 100 28.75 -7.16 7.79
C ALA A 100 29.46 -6.94 6.45
N LEU A 101 28.77 -6.31 5.50
CA LEU A 101 29.36 -5.91 4.23
C LEU A 101 30.36 -4.76 4.47
N ALA A 102 31.47 -4.77 3.74
CA ALA A 102 32.47 -3.71 3.80
C ALA A 102 31.88 -2.35 3.34
N ALA A 103 31.01 -2.39 2.34
CA ALA A 103 30.25 -1.26 1.82
C ALA A 103 28.79 -1.70 1.52
N PRO A 104 27.82 -0.77 1.45
CA PRO A 104 26.48 -1.10 0.98
C PRO A 104 26.54 -1.64 -0.45
N LEU A 105 25.63 -2.56 -0.81
CA LEU A 105 25.48 -3.01 -2.18
C LEU A 105 25.00 -1.85 -3.06
N ALA A 106 25.47 -1.84 -4.32
CA ALA A 106 24.92 -0.95 -5.33
C ALA A 106 23.47 -1.33 -5.64
N GLU A 107 22.70 -0.37 -6.14
CA GLU A 107 21.36 -0.66 -6.65
C GLU A 107 21.42 -1.63 -7.84
N GLY A 108 20.42 -2.50 -7.92
CA GLY A 108 20.28 -3.54 -8.93
C GLY A 108 20.47 -4.96 -8.38
N VAL A 109 20.60 -5.91 -9.31
CA VAL A 109 20.73 -7.34 -9.03
C VAL A 109 22.19 -7.73 -8.90
N SER A 110 22.54 -8.39 -7.80
CA SER A 110 23.87 -8.94 -7.54
C SER A 110 23.80 -10.46 -7.37
N PRO A 111 24.67 -11.24 -8.03
CA PRO A 111 24.71 -12.69 -7.82
C PRO A 111 25.21 -13.01 -6.41
N VAL A 112 24.66 -14.07 -5.85
CA VAL A 112 25.04 -14.62 -4.54
C VAL A 112 25.40 -16.09 -4.72
N THR A 113 26.55 -16.49 -4.19
CA THR A 113 26.92 -17.89 -4.09
C THR A 113 27.32 -18.22 -2.67
N ALA A 114 26.92 -19.39 -2.19
CA ALA A 114 27.25 -19.86 -0.86
C ALA A 114 27.70 -21.32 -0.90
N THR A 115 28.84 -21.61 -0.30
CA THR A 115 29.28 -23.00 -0.07
C THR A 115 28.93 -23.38 1.36
N VAL A 116 28.18 -24.47 1.51
CA VAL A 116 27.77 -25.01 2.80
C VAL A 116 28.53 -26.30 3.04
N VAL A 117 29.09 -26.44 4.25
CA VAL A 117 29.68 -27.69 4.73
C VAL A 117 29.01 -28.07 6.05
N ALA A 118 28.28 -29.18 6.06
CA ALA A 118 27.58 -29.69 7.23
C ALA A 118 27.88 -31.19 7.41
N GLY A 119 28.74 -31.53 8.37
CA GLY A 119 29.20 -32.90 8.56
C GLY A 119 29.95 -33.45 7.34
N THR A 120 29.36 -34.44 6.66
CA THR A 120 29.90 -35.04 5.43
C THR A 120 29.31 -34.46 4.15
N GLU A 121 28.31 -33.58 4.29
CA GLU A 121 27.63 -32.95 3.16
C GLU A 121 28.33 -31.65 2.80
N THR A 122 28.52 -31.41 1.51
CA THR A 122 29.06 -30.17 0.98
C THR A 122 28.30 -29.84 -0.28
N ASP A 123 27.83 -28.59 -0.37
CA ASP A 123 27.02 -28.15 -1.49
C ASP A 123 27.28 -26.68 -1.82
N LEU A 124 27.00 -26.32 -3.08
CA LEU A 124 27.11 -24.97 -3.61
C LEU A 124 25.72 -24.45 -3.95
N LEU A 125 25.28 -23.43 -3.23
CA LEU A 125 24.01 -22.76 -3.43
C LEU A 125 24.24 -21.49 -4.26
N ALA A 126 23.34 -21.22 -5.20
CA ALA A 126 23.37 -20.02 -6.02
C ALA A 126 22.02 -19.29 -5.99
N GLY A 127 22.07 -17.96 -6.00
CA GLY A 127 20.92 -17.09 -6.02
C GLY A 127 21.31 -15.68 -6.42
N GLU A 128 20.41 -14.73 -6.17
CA GLU A 128 20.64 -13.32 -6.47
C GLU A 128 19.92 -12.43 -5.45
N ILE A 129 20.55 -11.32 -5.08
CA ILE A 129 19.96 -10.29 -4.25
C ILE A 129 19.62 -9.08 -5.12
N ASP A 130 18.39 -8.63 -5.03
CA ASP A 130 17.93 -7.44 -5.72
C ASP A 130 17.77 -6.26 -4.75
N VAL A 131 18.54 -5.18 -4.98
CA VAL A 131 18.53 -3.97 -4.17
C VAL A 131 17.95 -2.82 -4.97
N HIS A 132 16.68 -2.52 -4.76
CA HIS A 132 16.05 -1.31 -5.30
C HIS A 132 15.47 -0.45 -4.17
N ALA A 133 15.66 0.87 -4.29
CA ALA A 133 14.92 1.80 -3.46
C ALA A 133 13.42 1.56 -3.68
N ALA A 134 12.71 1.31 -2.60
CA ALA A 134 11.28 1.13 -2.66
C ALA A 134 10.61 2.34 -3.30
N ALA A 135 9.90 2.10 -4.40
CA ALA A 135 9.06 3.11 -4.99
C ALA A 135 8.02 3.55 -3.95
N HIS A 136 8.16 4.77 -3.44
CA HIS A 136 7.09 5.41 -2.70
C HIS A 136 5.90 5.52 -3.64
N ALA A 137 4.89 4.66 -3.44
CA ALA A 137 3.59 4.89 -4.02
C ALA A 137 3.10 6.23 -3.46
N HIS A 138 3.21 7.29 -4.26
CA HIS A 138 2.58 8.56 -3.95
C HIS A 138 1.07 8.26 -3.88
N ALA A 139 0.56 8.18 -2.65
CA ALA A 139 -0.86 8.27 -2.42
C ALA A 139 -1.28 9.67 -2.91
N GLU A 140 -1.84 9.72 -4.12
CA GLU A 140 -2.53 10.90 -4.61
C GLU A 140 -3.57 11.30 -3.54
N PRO A 141 -3.54 12.55 -3.05
CA PRO A 141 -4.48 12.96 -2.02
C PRO A 141 -5.89 12.92 -2.62
N ALA A 142 -6.65 11.89 -2.25
CA ALA A 142 -8.05 11.69 -2.60
C ALA A 142 -8.96 12.90 -2.24
N GLY A 143 -8.44 13.85 -1.44
CA GLY A 143 -9.13 15.08 -1.05
C GLY A 143 -9.31 16.14 -2.15
N ARG A 144 -8.49 16.15 -3.21
CA ARG A 144 -8.55 17.25 -4.20
C ARG A 144 -9.78 17.19 -5.11
N ARG A 145 -10.30 15.99 -5.40
CA ARG A 145 -11.57 15.82 -6.15
C ARG A 145 -12.79 16.19 -5.29
N ASN A 146 -12.78 15.85 -4.00
CA ASN A 146 -13.91 16.15 -3.11
C ASN A 146 -14.03 17.65 -2.77
N ALA A 147 -12.91 18.36 -2.68
CA ALA A 147 -12.91 19.82 -2.47
C ALA A 147 -13.52 20.59 -3.65
N LEU A 148 -13.31 20.13 -4.89
CA LEU A 148 -13.88 20.77 -6.08
C LEU A 148 -15.40 20.58 -6.17
N VAL A 149 -15.90 19.40 -5.80
CA VAL A 149 -17.35 19.12 -5.80
C VAL A 149 -18.06 19.91 -4.70
N ALA A 150 -17.48 19.99 -3.49
CA ALA A 150 -18.03 20.79 -2.40
C ALA A 150 -18.07 22.30 -2.72
N GLY A 151 -17.03 22.82 -3.39
CA GLY A 151 -16.99 24.22 -3.85
C GLY A 151 -18.07 24.55 -4.87
N ALA A 152 -18.36 23.63 -5.80
CA ALA A 152 -19.40 23.82 -6.81
C ALA A 152 -20.81 23.89 -6.21
N VAL A 153 -21.13 23.05 -5.22
CA VAL A 153 -22.43 23.06 -4.52
C VAL A 153 -22.62 24.35 -3.73
N GLY A 154 -21.59 24.84 -3.04
CA GLY A 154 -21.64 26.11 -2.32
C GLY A 154 -21.90 27.32 -3.22
N ALA A 155 -21.26 27.36 -4.40
CA ALA A 155 -21.45 28.45 -5.37
C ALA A 155 -22.88 28.50 -5.93
N VAL A 156 -23.49 27.35 -6.21
CA VAL A 156 -24.88 27.28 -6.71
C VAL A 156 -25.88 27.76 -5.65
N LEU A 157 -25.70 27.38 -4.38
CA LEU A 157 -26.57 27.82 -3.29
C LEU A 157 -26.49 29.33 -3.05
N LEU A 158 -25.29 29.92 -3.12
CA LEU A 158 -25.11 31.37 -3.01
C LEU A 158 -25.74 32.13 -4.18
N ALA A 159 -25.63 31.62 -5.40
CA ALA A 159 -26.26 32.22 -6.58
C ALA A 159 -27.79 32.20 -6.48
N LEU A 160 -28.38 31.08 -6.05
CA LEU A 160 -29.83 30.97 -5.84
C LEU A 160 -30.32 31.90 -4.72
N GLY A 161 -29.57 32.00 -3.62
CA GLY A 161 -29.87 32.94 -2.52
C GLY A 161 -29.83 34.41 -2.96
N ALA A 162 -28.82 34.80 -3.75
CA ALA A 162 -28.70 36.16 -4.28
C ALA A 162 -29.85 36.53 -5.23
N VAL A 163 -30.22 35.61 -6.13
CA VAL A 163 -31.37 35.80 -7.04
C VAL A 163 -32.67 35.95 -6.25
N TRP A 164 -32.89 35.12 -5.22
CA TRP A 164 -34.09 35.23 -4.39
C TRP A 164 -34.13 36.54 -3.59
N GLY A 165 -33.01 36.96 -3.00
CA GLY A 165 -32.89 38.23 -2.28
C GLY A 165 -33.12 39.46 -3.16
N LEU A 166 -32.60 39.46 -4.39
CA LEU A 166 -32.83 40.52 -5.37
C LEU A 166 -34.28 40.59 -5.85
N ARG A 167 -34.97 39.44 -5.96
CA ARG A 167 -36.40 39.40 -6.30
C ARG A 167 -37.26 39.95 -5.16
N ARG A 168 -36.91 39.65 -3.90
CA ARG A 168 -37.63 40.14 -2.71
C ARG A 168 -37.46 41.65 -2.50
N SER A 169 -36.25 42.18 -2.73
CA SER A 169 -36.00 43.63 -2.61
C SER A 169 -36.67 44.43 -3.73
N ARG A 170 -36.79 43.87 -4.95
CA ARG A 170 -37.57 44.48 -6.04
C ARG A 170 -39.07 44.45 -5.77
N ALA A 171 -39.60 43.35 -5.22
CA ALA A 171 -41.01 43.27 -4.83
C ALA A 171 -41.36 44.26 -3.70
N ALA A 172 -40.44 44.51 -2.76
CA ALA A 172 -40.62 45.49 -1.69
C ALA A 172 -40.62 46.95 -2.17
N ARG A 173 -39.89 47.27 -3.26
CA ARG A 173 -39.85 48.64 -3.82
C ARG A 173 -41.04 48.97 -4.72
N VAL A 174 -41.72 47.97 -5.28
CA VAL A 174 -42.92 48.18 -6.11
C VAL A 174 -44.19 48.37 -5.25
N GLY A 175 -44.14 48.04 -3.96
CA GLY A 175 -45.22 48.30 -3.00
C GLY A 175 -45.18 49.68 -2.31
N GLY A 176 -44.20 50.53 -2.63
CA GLY A 176 -44.03 51.86 -2.05
C GLY A 176 -44.46 52.97 -3.01
N ALA A 177 -45.74 53.01 -3.39
CA ALA A 177 -46.40 54.17 -3.97
C ALA A 177 -47.89 54.10 -3.64
N ALA A 178 -48.26 54.74 -2.52
CA ALA A 178 -49.59 55.25 -2.22
C ALA A 178 -49.40 56.57 -1.47
#